data_AF-A0A7W1L638-F1
#
_entry.id   AF-A0A7W1L638-F1
#
_cell.length_a   1.000
_cell.length_b   1.000
_cell.length_c   1.000
_cell.angle_alpha   90.00
_cell.angle_beta   90.00
_cell.angle_gamma   90.00
#
_symmetry.space_group_name_H-M   'P 1'
#
loop_
_entity.id
_entity.type
_entity.pdbx_description
1 polymer ?
#
loop_
_entity_poly.entity_id
_entity_poly.type
_entity_poly.pdbx_seq_one_letter_code
_entity_poly.pdbx_strand_id
1 'polypeptide(L)'
;MKLLLDTHVAIWWEANHPKLSQRARDLISNASDDVLVSRCSLWEMAVKVDLGRLKMDLGRFEQRIELTGFQWLGIETDHILAYVSLPTFSDHKDPFDRLLVAQSLTEPLILVTADAHLARYGSTVRVVASGTGQPDFDMGEALVDLTKASPLTDELEDAETVAKIRRRRRRR
;
A
#
# COMPACT_ATOMS: atom_id res chain seq x y z
N MET A 1 8.67 -13.63 2.89
CA MET A 1 9.29 -12.29 3.16
C MET A 1 8.14 -11.34 3.15
N LYS A 2 7.95 -10.59 4.24
CA LYS A 2 6.79 -9.72 4.36
C LYS A 2 7.02 -8.38 3.72
N LEU A 3 6.03 -7.90 2.96
CA LEU A 3 6.05 -6.61 2.30
C LEU A 3 5.10 -5.66 3.00
N LEU A 4 5.52 -4.42 3.23
CA LEU A 4 4.63 -3.32 3.61
C LEU A 4 4.43 -2.44 2.40
N LEU A 5 3.20 -2.26 1.93
CA LEU A 5 2.93 -1.35 0.82
C LEU A 5 2.83 0.08 1.33
N ASP A 6 3.54 0.97 0.66
CA ASP A 6 3.33 2.40 0.78
C ASP A 6 1.92 2.81 0.28
N THR A 7 1.40 3.94 0.74
CA THR A 7 0.06 4.45 0.46
C THR A 7 -0.21 4.54 -1.04
N HIS A 8 0.67 5.18 -1.84
CA HIS A 8 0.47 5.23 -3.30
C HIS A 8 0.58 3.87 -3.97
N VAL A 9 1.40 2.95 -3.45
CA VAL A 9 1.56 1.61 -4.02
C VAL A 9 0.28 0.81 -3.83
N ALA A 10 -0.33 0.88 -2.63
CA ALA A 10 -1.60 0.24 -2.33
C ALA A 10 -2.73 0.81 -3.20
N ILE A 11 -2.80 2.14 -3.36
CA ILE A 11 -3.77 2.80 -4.25
C ILE A 11 -3.58 2.35 -5.70
N TRP A 12 -2.34 2.33 -6.21
CA TRP A 12 -2.06 1.92 -7.59
C TRP A 12 -2.34 0.44 -7.83
N TRP A 13 -2.06 -0.42 -6.85
CA TRP A 13 -2.41 -1.83 -6.92
C TRP A 13 -3.92 -2.01 -7.11
N GLU A 14 -4.72 -1.42 -6.23
CA GLU A 14 -6.18 -1.48 -6.25
C GLU A 14 -6.78 -0.87 -7.52
N ALA A 15 -6.18 0.21 -8.01
CA ALA A 15 -6.60 0.88 -9.24
C ALA A 15 -6.14 0.17 -10.52
N ASN A 16 -5.37 -0.92 -10.41
CA ASN A 16 -4.63 -1.51 -11.52
C ASN A 16 -3.83 -0.45 -12.33
N HIS A 17 -3.26 0.54 -11.65
CA HIS A 17 -2.74 1.75 -12.26
C HIS A 17 -1.43 1.51 -13.04
N PRO A 18 -1.24 2.09 -14.24
CA PRO A 18 -0.06 1.85 -15.08
C PRO A 18 1.26 2.32 -14.46
N LYS A 19 1.23 3.25 -13.50
CA LYS A 19 2.44 3.64 -12.74
C LYS A 19 2.99 2.50 -11.89
N LEU A 20 2.20 1.50 -11.51
CA LEU A 20 2.76 0.33 -10.84
C LEU A 20 3.43 -0.56 -11.90
N SER A 21 4.77 -0.51 -11.96
CA SER A 21 5.55 -1.27 -12.94
C SER A 21 5.30 -2.77 -12.83
N GLN A 22 5.47 -3.50 -13.94
CA GLN A 22 5.29 -4.96 -13.96
C GLN A 22 6.16 -5.64 -12.91
N ARG A 23 7.41 -5.19 -12.74
CA ARG A 23 8.31 -5.71 -11.70
C ARG A 23 7.77 -5.53 -10.29
N ALA A 24 7.13 -4.40 -9.99
CA ALA A 24 6.50 -4.17 -8.69
C ALA A 24 5.28 -5.08 -8.51
N ARG A 25 4.49 -5.27 -9.56
CA ARG A 25 3.34 -6.19 -9.56
C ARG A 25 3.76 -7.63 -9.31
N ASP A 26 4.83 -8.08 -9.98
CA ASP A 26 5.36 -9.42 -9.80
C ASP A 26 5.88 -9.61 -8.38
N LEU A 27 6.58 -8.60 -7.83
CA LEU A 27 7.05 -8.61 -6.43
C LEU A 27 5.88 -8.78 -5.45
N ILE A 28 4.82 -7.97 -5.60
CA ILE A 28 3.64 -8.00 -4.72
C ILE A 28 2.86 -9.31 -4.89
N SER A 29 2.61 -9.73 -6.13
CA SER A 29 1.86 -10.95 -6.44
C SER A 29 2.55 -12.21 -5.90
N ASN A 30 3.88 -12.27 -5.99
CA ASN A 30 4.65 -13.40 -5.48
C ASN A 30 4.70 -13.46 -3.94
N ALA A 31 4.38 -12.36 -3.25
CA ALA A 31 4.35 -12.27 -1.80
C ALA A 31 2.94 -12.34 -1.21
N SER A 32 1.88 -12.57 -2.01
CA SER A 32 0.44 -12.49 -1.66
C SER A 32 0.09 -12.52 -0.16
N ASP A 33 0.25 -13.66 0.53
CA ASP A 33 -0.18 -13.86 1.93
C ASP A 33 0.74 -13.16 2.98
N ASP A 34 1.85 -12.60 2.52
CA ASP A 34 2.89 -11.89 3.25
C ASP A 34 2.84 -10.37 2.97
N VAL A 35 1.81 -9.86 2.27
CA VAL A 35 1.66 -8.43 1.96
C VAL A 35 0.77 -7.73 2.99
N LEU A 36 1.30 -6.65 3.57
CA LEU A 36 0.62 -5.81 4.54
C LEU A 36 0.36 -4.41 4.01
N VAL A 37 -0.75 -3.82 4.46
CA VAL A 37 -1.08 -2.39 4.29
C VAL A 37 -1.28 -1.79 5.67
N SER A 38 -0.62 -0.67 5.95
CA SER A 38 -0.72 -0.04 7.26
C SER A 38 -2.04 0.69 7.46
N ARG A 39 -2.60 0.60 8.67
CA ARG A 39 -3.69 1.50 9.11
C ARG A 39 -3.26 2.97 9.09
N CYS A 40 -1.96 3.26 9.16
CA CYS A 40 -1.40 4.61 8.92
C CYS A 40 -1.74 5.12 7.51
N SER A 41 -1.58 4.29 6.48
CA SER A 41 -1.93 4.66 5.10
C SER A 41 -3.42 4.93 4.93
N LEU A 42 -4.28 4.14 5.59
CA LEU A 42 -5.74 4.42 5.58
C LEU A 42 -6.06 5.76 6.26
N TRP A 43 -5.37 6.08 7.35
CA TRP A 43 -5.49 7.39 8.02
C TRP A 43 -5.01 8.54 7.12
N GLU A 44 -3.87 8.39 6.44
CA GLU A 44 -3.38 9.37 5.46
C GLU A 44 -4.40 9.61 4.34
N MET A 45 -4.98 8.53 3.79
CA MET A 45 -6.04 8.61 2.78
C MET A 45 -7.25 9.36 3.32
N ALA A 46 -7.67 9.10 4.56
CA ALA A 46 -8.79 9.81 5.20
C ALA A 46 -8.53 11.31 5.32
N VAL A 47 -7.32 11.71 5.75
CA VAL A 47 -6.93 13.14 5.79
C VAL A 47 -6.94 13.75 4.39
N LYS A 48 -6.44 13.05 3.37
CA LYS A 48 -6.46 13.56 1.98
C LYS A 48 -7.89 13.66 1.43
N VAL A 49 -8.80 12.75 1.80
CA VAL A 49 -10.22 12.83 1.42
C VAL A 49 -10.89 14.04 2.07
N ASP A 50 -10.69 14.24 3.37
CA ASP A 50 -11.23 15.38 4.12
C ASP A 50 -10.76 16.73 3.54
N LEU A 51 -9.47 16.81 3.18
CA LEU A 51 -8.89 17.98 2.52
C LEU A 51 -9.30 18.14 1.04
N GLY A 52 -10.11 17.24 0.49
CA GLY A 52 -10.53 17.26 -0.92
C GLY A 52 -9.41 16.94 -1.93
N ARG A 53 -8.27 16.44 -1.45
CA ARG A 53 -7.08 16.08 -2.25
C ARG A 53 -7.14 14.64 -2.79
N LEU A 54 -8.07 13.82 -2.29
CA LEU A 54 -8.34 12.47 -2.77
C LEU A 54 -9.86 12.26 -2.87
N LYS A 55 -10.33 11.65 -3.97
CA LYS A 55 -11.72 11.19 -4.09
C LYS A 55 -11.76 9.67 -4.10
N MET A 56 -12.09 9.09 -2.97
CA MET A 56 -12.11 7.64 -2.78
C MET A 56 -13.20 7.23 -1.80
N ASP A 57 -13.86 6.12 -2.07
CA ASP A 57 -14.65 5.41 -1.06
C ASP A 57 -13.69 4.58 -0.19
N LEU A 58 -13.38 5.11 0.99
CA LEU A 58 -12.45 4.49 1.93
C LEU A 58 -12.98 3.17 2.49
N GLY A 59 -14.30 3.05 2.68
CA GLY A 59 -14.90 1.80 3.15
C GLY A 59 -14.77 0.69 2.11
N ARG A 60 -15.01 1.02 0.82
CA ARG A 60 -14.78 0.08 -0.28
C ARG A 60 -13.30 -0.25 -0.45
N PHE A 61 -12.39 0.72 -0.34
CA PHE A 61 -10.96 0.46 -0.37
C PHE A 61 -10.55 -0.51 0.75
N GLU A 62 -11.05 -0.27 1.97
CA GLU A 62 -10.75 -1.09 3.14
C GLU A 62 -11.10 -2.56 2.94
N GLN A 63 -12.31 -2.82 2.43
CA GLN A 63 -12.79 -4.16 2.10
C GLN A 63 -11.99 -4.82 0.98
N ARG A 64 -11.57 -4.06 -0.05
CA ARG A 64 -10.83 -4.63 -1.18
C ARG A 64 -9.42 -5.09 -0.80
N ILE A 65 -8.75 -4.44 0.15
CA ILE A 65 -7.47 -4.92 0.69
C ILE A 65 -7.62 -6.35 1.25
N GLU A 66 -8.67 -6.61 2.02
CA GLU A 66 -8.91 -7.96 2.57
C GLU A 66 -9.29 -8.97 1.49
N LEU A 67 -10.13 -8.57 0.51
CA LEU A 67 -10.52 -9.44 -0.61
C LEU A 67 -9.35 -9.81 -1.52
N THR A 68 -8.39 -8.91 -1.68
CA THR A 68 -7.11 -9.13 -2.37
C THR A 68 -6.24 -10.16 -1.64
N GLY A 69 -6.49 -10.40 -0.35
CA GLY A 69 -5.70 -11.31 0.50
C GLY A 69 -4.56 -10.63 1.24
N PHE A 70 -4.51 -9.29 1.23
CA PHE A 70 -3.55 -8.51 2.01
C PHE A 70 -4.02 -8.41 3.46
N GLN A 71 -3.08 -8.10 4.35
CA GLN A 71 -3.32 -7.98 5.78
C GLN A 71 -3.22 -6.52 6.24
N TRP A 72 -4.12 -6.12 7.14
CA TRP A 72 -3.99 -4.83 7.81
C TRP A 72 -2.93 -4.89 8.90
N LEU A 73 -2.00 -3.94 8.88
CA LEU A 73 -1.03 -3.72 9.92
C LEU A 73 -1.47 -2.59 10.86
N GLY A 74 -1.66 -2.92 12.14
CA GLY A 74 -1.99 -1.96 13.19
C GLY A 74 -0.84 -1.01 13.53
N ILE A 75 -1.16 0.07 14.25
CA ILE A 75 -0.15 0.97 14.83
C ILE A 75 0.00 0.61 16.30
N GLU A 76 1.07 -0.11 16.62
CA GLU A 76 1.43 -0.49 17.98
C GLU A 76 2.36 0.55 18.63
N THR A 77 2.50 0.48 19.96
CA THR A 77 3.36 1.39 20.73
C THR A 77 4.82 1.35 20.26
N ASP A 78 5.33 0.17 19.92
CA ASP A 78 6.72 0.01 19.45
C ASP A 78 6.96 0.76 18.13
N HIS A 79 5.95 0.86 17.25
CA HIS A 79 6.04 1.65 16.01
C HIS A 79 6.22 3.14 16.32
N ILE A 80 5.50 3.64 17.33
CA ILE A 80 5.55 5.04 17.76
C ILE A 80 6.89 5.36 18.44
N LEU A 81 7.43 4.43 19.23
CA LEU A 81 8.75 4.61 19.86
C LEU A 81 9.89 4.51 18.84
N ALA A 82 9.76 3.65 17.82
CA ALA A 82 10.71 3.60 16.71
C ALA A 82 10.67 4.90 15.87
N TYR A 83 9.49 5.49 15.67
CA TYR A 83 9.30 6.73 14.91
C TYR A 83 10.17 7.90 15.40
N VAL A 84 10.26 8.10 16.72
CA VAL A 84 11.05 9.20 17.30
C VAL A 84 12.56 8.97 17.18
N SER A 85 12.98 7.73 16.94
CA SER A 85 14.39 7.35 16.77
C SER A 85 14.86 7.47 15.31
N LEU A 86 13.94 7.71 14.36
CA LEU A 86 14.29 7.84 12.95
C LEU A 86 15.07 9.12 12.65
N PRO A 87 16.13 9.06 11.82
CA PRO A 87 16.80 10.24 11.29
C PRO A 87 15.78 11.22 10.69
N THR A 88 15.99 12.52 10.89
CA THR A 88 15.14 13.55 10.27
C THR A 88 15.90 14.19 9.13
N PHE A 89 15.26 14.28 7.96
CA PHE A 89 15.82 14.94 6.79
C PHE A 89 15.08 16.26 6.55
N SER A 90 15.79 17.31 6.15
CA SER A 90 15.18 18.63 5.98
C SER A 90 14.17 18.69 4.83
N ASP A 91 14.34 17.82 3.84
CA ASP A 91 13.58 17.69 2.60
C ASP A 91 12.49 16.60 2.65
N HIS A 92 12.41 15.80 3.72
CA HIS A 92 11.40 14.76 3.89
C HIS A 92 10.97 14.66 5.36
N LYS A 93 9.75 15.12 5.63
CA LYS A 93 9.20 15.26 6.98
C LYS A 93 7.77 14.74 7.11
N ASP A 94 7.27 14.02 6.10
CA ASP A 94 5.89 13.52 6.15
C ASP A 94 5.77 12.51 7.32
N PRO A 95 4.88 12.78 8.30
CA PRO A 95 4.72 11.90 9.45
C PRO A 95 4.16 10.52 9.09
N PHE A 96 3.39 10.39 8.01
CA PHE A 96 2.82 9.11 7.58
C PHE A 96 3.91 8.22 7.00
N ASP A 97 4.70 8.74 6.06
CA ASP A 97 5.84 8.03 5.47
C ASP A 97 6.84 7.58 6.53
N ARG A 98 7.16 8.47 7.48
CA ARG A 98 8.08 8.16 8.58
C ARG A 98 7.51 7.06 9.48
N LEU A 99 6.20 7.02 9.71
CA LEU A 99 5.59 5.93 10.48
C LEU A 99 5.61 4.60 9.72
N LEU A 100 5.44 4.61 8.39
CA LEU A 100 5.61 3.42 7.56
C LEU A 100 7.05 2.87 7.62
N VAL A 101 8.05 3.75 7.60
CA VAL A 101 9.45 3.37 7.80
C VAL A 101 9.63 2.74 9.19
N ALA A 102 9.09 3.36 10.24
CA ALA A 102 9.18 2.85 11.61
C ALA A 102 8.55 1.45 11.74
N GLN A 103 7.38 1.22 11.14
CA GLN A 103 6.74 -0.09 11.07
C GLN A 103 7.61 -1.11 10.33
N SER A 104 8.21 -0.72 9.19
CA SER A 104 9.08 -1.61 8.42
C SER A 104 10.30 -2.10 9.21
N LEU A 105 10.87 -1.23 10.04
CA LEU A 105 12.03 -1.55 10.88
C LEU A 105 11.64 -2.39 12.08
N THR A 106 10.46 -2.15 12.66
CA THR A 106 9.99 -2.83 13.87
C THR A 106 9.49 -4.24 13.60
N GLU A 107 8.78 -4.45 12.48
CA GLU A 107 8.20 -5.75 12.09
C GLU A 107 9.00 -6.54 11.04
N PRO A 108 10.33 -6.35 11.01
CA PRO A 108 11.22 -6.64 9.86
C PRO A 108 10.55 -6.82 8.49
N LEU A 109 9.84 -5.78 8.02
CA LEU A 109 9.13 -5.76 6.74
C LEU A 109 9.97 -5.07 5.66
N ILE A 110 9.71 -5.40 4.40
CA ILE A 110 10.22 -4.60 3.27
C ILE A 110 9.16 -3.58 2.86
N LEU A 111 9.40 -2.30 3.13
CA LEU A 111 8.58 -1.19 2.64
C LEU A 111 8.77 -1.04 1.12
N VAL A 112 7.71 -1.28 0.36
CA VAL A 112 7.67 -1.13 -1.09
C VAL A 112 7.08 0.25 -1.41
N THR A 113 7.91 1.13 -1.96
CA THR A 113 7.57 2.53 -2.22
C THR A 113 8.03 2.98 -3.60
N ALA A 114 7.41 4.01 -4.16
CA ALA A 114 7.92 4.73 -5.32
C ALA A 114 8.64 6.04 -4.96
N ASP A 115 8.64 6.45 -3.69
CA ASP A 115 9.38 7.63 -3.22
C ASP A 115 10.86 7.29 -3.00
N ALA A 116 11.72 7.90 -3.81
CA ALA A 116 13.16 7.70 -3.74
C ALA A 116 13.78 8.29 -2.45
N HIS A 117 13.14 9.28 -1.81
CA HIS A 117 13.66 9.89 -0.58
C HIS A 117 13.69 8.88 0.58
N LEU A 118 12.77 7.91 0.58
CA LEU A 118 12.69 6.90 1.62
C LEU A 118 13.85 5.90 1.58
N ALA A 119 14.55 5.75 0.45
CA ALA A 119 15.71 4.85 0.36
C ALA A 119 16.81 5.18 1.39
N ARG A 120 16.85 6.44 1.86
CA ARG A 120 17.81 6.92 2.86
C ARG A 120 17.60 6.32 4.25
N TYR A 121 16.44 5.74 4.53
CA TYR A 121 16.16 5.07 5.81
C TYR A 121 16.72 3.64 5.90
N GLY A 122 17.28 3.10 4.81
CA GLY A 122 18.10 1.89 4.85
C GLY A 122 17.47 0.64 4.23
N SER A 123 17.93 -0.52 4.67
CA SER A 123 17.75 -1.81 3.97
C SER A 123 16.32 -2.36 3.95
N THR A 124 15.45 -1.88 4.83
CA THR A 124 14.03 -2.28 4.82
C THR A 124 13.23 -1.52 3.76
N VAL A 125 13.81 -0.53 3.08
CA VAL A 125 13.13 0.22 2.02
C VAL A 125 13.52 -0.30 0.64
N ARG A 126 12.51 -0.65 -0.16
CA ARG A 126 12.67 -1.05 -1.55
C ARG A 126 11.91 -0.09 -2.45
N VAL A 127 12.66 0.78 -3.11
CA VAL A 127 12.12 1.67 -4.14
C VAL A 127 11.82 0.85 -5.39
N VAL A 128 10.58 0.93 -5.87
CA VAL A 128 10.13 0.36 -7.14
C VAL A 128 9.88 1.49 -8.13
N ALA A 129 10.31 1.29 -9.37
CA ALA A 129 10.11 2.29 -10.41
C ALA A 129 8.61 2.47 -10.70
N SER A 130 8.18 3.73 -10.81
CA SER A 130 6.94 4.07 -11.48
C SER A 130 7.09 3.79 -12.98
N GLY A 131 6.09 3.15 -13.61
CA GLY A 131 6.08 2.91 -15.04
C GLY A 131 6.23 4.22 -15.82
N THR A 132 7.28 4.29 -16.65
CA THR A 132 7.65 5.37 -17.59
C THR A 132 7.71 6.81 -17.05
N GLY A 133 8.89 7.21 -16.59
CA GLY A 133 9.60 8.41 -17.08
C GLY A 133 8.90 9.79 -17.05
N GLN A 134 8.12 10.13 -16.02
CA GLN A 134 7.64 11.50 -15.84
C GLN A 134 7.63 11.86 -14.34
N PRO A 135 8.03 13.10 -13.95
CA PRO A 135 8.40 13.41 -12.59
C PRO A 135 7.20 13.40 -11.65
N ASP A 136 7.51 13.21 -10.38
CA ASP A 136 6.68 13.31 -9.18
C ASP A 136 5.35 14.01 -9.43
N PHE A 137 4.29 13.22 -9.38
CA PHE A 137 2.97 13.77 -9.23
C PHE A 137 2.83 14.11 -7.75
N ASP A 138 3.06 15.38 -7.42
CA ASP A 138 2.54 15.96 -6.18
C ASP A 138 1.09 15.48 -6.03
N MET A 139 0.72 14.91 -4.89
CA MET A 139 -0.67 14.51 -4.62
C MET A 139 -1.62 15.74 -4.59
N GLY A 140 -1.13 16.94 -4.93
CA GLY A 140 -1.91 18.05 -5.46
C GLY A 140 -2.33 17.87 -6.92
N GLU A 141 -3.64 17.79 -7.13
CA GLU A 141 -4.40 18.14 -8.35
C GLU A 141 -4.92 17.05 -9.31
N ALA A 142 -4.52 15.77 -9.23
CA ALA A 142 -5.24 14.72 -9.96
C ALA A 142 -6.22 13.98 -9.05
N LEU A 143 -7.51 14.24 -9.28
CA LEU A 143 -8.61 13.39 -8.86
C LEU A 143 -8.39 11.96 -9.38
N VAL A 144 -7.81 11.08 -8.56
CA VAL A 144 -7.88 9.65 -8.82
C VAL A 144 -9.31 9.21 -8.49
N ASP A 145 -10.21 9.29 -9.47
CA ASP A 145 -11.58 8.81 -9.34
C ASP A 145 -11.62 7.28 -9.36
N LEU A 146 -11.39 6.67 -8.20
CA LEU A 146 -11.47 5.23 -7.99
C LEU A 146 -12.87 4.75 -7.62
N THR A 147 -13.89 5.61 -7.74
CA THR A 147 -15.28 5.15 -7.66
C THR A 147 -15.61 4.17 -8.79
N LYS A 148 -14.89 4.28 -9.92
CA LYS A 148 -14.95 3.40 -11.10
C LYS A 148 -13.96 2.24 -11.09
N ALA A 149 -13.17 2.05 -10.03
CA ALA A 149 -12.43 0.79 -9.87
C ALA A 149 -13.46 -0.34 -10.04
N SER A 150 -13.15 -1.26 -10.96
CA SER A 150 -14.08 -2.19 -11.64
C SER A 150 -15.27 -2.54 -10.75
N PRO A 151 -16.52 -2.52 -11.28
CA PRO A 151 -17.65 -3.05 -10.52
C PRO A 151 -17.19 -4.38 -9.91
N LEU A 152 -17.53 -4.59 -8.63
CA LEU A 152 -17.80 -5.96 -8.24
C LEU A 152 -18.75 -6.43 -9.32
N THR A 153 -18.30 -7.23 -10.29
CA THR A 153 -19.27 -8.01 -11.01
C THR A 153 -19.97 -8.77 -9.90
N ASP A 154 -21.29 -8.73 -9.95
CA ASP A 154 -22.20 -9.52 -9.13
C ASP A 154 -21.98 -11.04 -9.34
N GLU A 155 -20.73 -11.50 -9.42
CA GLU A 155 -20.26 -12.86 -9.64
C GLU A 155 -19.56 -13.45 -8.40
N LEU A 156 -19.50 -12.71 -7.28
CA LEU A 156 -19.00 -13.23 -6.01
C LEU A 156 -20.12 -13.73 -5.08
N GLU A 157 -21.22 -14.25 -5.62
CA GLU A 157 -22.24 -14.90 -4.78
C GLU A 157 -21.98 -16.38 -4.49
N ASP A 158 -21.10 -17.08 -5.20
CA ASP A 158 -20.89 -18.49 -4.87
C ASP A 158 -19.66 -18.70 -3.98
N ALA A 159 -19.90 -18.91 -2.68
CA ALA A 159 -18.91 -19.35 -1.70
C ALA A 159 -18.10 -20.57 -2.19
N GLU A 160 -18.65 -21.33 -3.14
CA GLU A 160 -18.00 -22.45 -3.80
C GLU A 160 -16.85 -22.04 -4.74
N THR A 161 -16.90 -20.87 -5.37
CA THR A 161 -15.83 -20.34 -6.26
C THR A 161 -14.63 -19.86 -5.46
N VAL A 162 -14.89 -19.12 -4.37
CA VAL A 162 -13.85 -18.72 -3.40
C VAL A 162 -13.22 -19.95 -2.74
N ALA A 163 -14.03 -20.96 -2.41
CA ALA A 163 -13.55 -22.24 -1.89
C ALA A 163 -12.76 -23.06 -2.93
N LYS A 164 -13.14 -23.04 -4.22
CA LYS A 164 -12.40 -23.71 -5.31
C LYS A 164 -11.04 -23.07 -5.56
N ILE A 165 -10.94 -21.75 -5.51
CA ILE A 165 -9.65 -21.03 -5.58
C ILE A 165 -8.76 -21.41 -4.37
N ARG A 166 -9.33 -21.43 -3.15
CA ARG A 166 -8.64 -21.88 -1.93
C ARG A 166 -8.21 -23.37 -1.99
N ARG A 167 -9.05 -24.25 -2.56
CA ARG A 167 -8.78 -25.71 -2.68
C ARG A 167 -7.73 -26.06 -3.74
N ARG A 168 -7.66 -25.33 -4.86
CA ARG A 168 -6.59 -25.50 -5.86
C ARG A 168 -5.21 -25.09 -5.32
N ARG A 169 -5.15 -24.19 -4.33
CA ARG A 169 -3.91 -23.66 -3.73
C ARG A 169 -3.34 -24.49 -2.57
N ARG A 170 -4.12 -25.37 -1.93
CA ARG A 170 -3.65 -26.29 -0.86
C ARG A 170 -3.03 -27.61 -1.35
N ARG A 171 -3.03 -27.87 -2.67
CA ARG A 171 -2.52 -29.12 -3.28
C ARG A 171 -1.22 -28.92 -4.08
N ARG A 172 -0.52 -27.80 -3.88
CA ARG A 172 0.82 -27.55 -4.44
C ARG A 172 1.77 -27.16 -3.33
#